data_AF-A0A091UJJ2-F1
#
_entry.id   AF-A0A091UJJ2-F1
#
_cell.length_a   1.000
_cell.length_b   1.000
_cell.length_c   1.000
_cell.angle_alpha   90.00
_cell.angle_beta   90.00
_cell.angle_gamma   90.00
#
_symmetry.space_group_name_H-M   'P 1'
#
loop_
_entity.id
_entity.type
_entity.pdbx_description
1 polymer ?
#
loop_
_entity_poly.entity_id
_entity_poly.type
_entity_poly.pdbx_seq_one_letter_code
_entity_poly.pdbx_strand_id
1 'polypeptide(L)'
;GERMRSRCTEKTDTVCAPCQDEYFSSEHNHNFCKSCTICNPRKGSVEVKKCEKTSDRICMCIAGYMPDARYTLGSVCSPCPEGSYSIGRNEKCQPWTNCSILGKNTLRPGTKTNDAVC
;
A
#
# COMPACT_ATOMS: atom_id res chain seq x y z
N GLY A 1 17.25 0.14 -11.72
CA GLY A 1 17.44 -0.83 -10.63
C GLY A 1 18.88 -1.02 -10.25
N GLU A 2 19.64 0.07 -10.32
CA GLU A 2 21.04 0.13 -9.97
C GLU A 2 21.24 1.41 -9.16
N ARG A 3 22.35 1.46 -8.44
CA ARG A 3 22.84 2.66 -7.76
C ARG A 3 24.22 3.02 -8.30
N MET A 4 24.57 4.29 -8.22
CA MET A 4 25.94 4.70 -8.49
C MET A 4 26.88 4.11 -7.44
N ARG A 5 27.95 3.46 -7.90
CA ARG A 5 29.04 2.95 -7.07
C ARG A 5 30.19 3.93 -7.02
N SER A 6 30.55 4.53 -8.16
CA SER A 6 31.56 5.58 -8.25
C SER A 6 31.22 6.55 -9.38
N ARG A 7 31.53 7.84 -9.16
CA ARG A 7 31.39 8.91 -10.17
C ARG A 7 32.39 8.71 -11.31
N CYS A 8 32.06 9.25 -12.48
CA CYS A 8 33.01 9.43 -13.58
C CYS A 8 34.26 10.26 -13.18
N THR A 9 35.34 10.05 -13.93
CA THR A 9 36.55 10.87 -13.93
C THR A 9 36.78 11.39 -15.36
N GLU A 10 37.85 12.15 -15.60
CA GLU A 10 38.20 12.59 -16.96
C GLU A 10 38.42 11.42 -17.95
N LYS A 11 38.71 10.21 -17.45
CA LYS A 11 39.09 9.04 -18.25
C LYS A 11 38.13 7.86 -18.14
N THR A 12 37.18 7.91 -17.22
CA THR A 12 36.32 6.76 -16.90
C THR A 12 34.88 7.20 -16.68
N ASP A 13 33.94 6.45 -17.20
CA ASP A 13 32.51 6.69 -16.96
C ASP A 13 32.09 6.36 -15.52
N THR A 14 30.85 6.73 -15.20
CA THR A 14 30.21 6.37 -13.93
C THR A 14 30.02 4.86 -13.85
N VAL A 15 30.37 4.27 -12.72
CA VAL A 15 30.18 2.84 -12.47
C VAL A 15 28.91 2.65 -11.65
N CYS A 16 27.99 1.86 -12.18
CA CYS A 16 26.77 1.44 -11.50
C CYS A 16 26.90 0.04 -10.91
N ALA A 17 26.11 -0.23 -9.87
CA ALA A 17 25.97 -1.56 -9.30
C ALA A 17 24.48 -1.88 -9.09
N PRO A 18 24.06 -3.13 -9.31
CA PRO A 18 22.67 -3.52 -9.12
C PRO A 18 22.24 -3.36 -7.67
N CYS A 19 20.94 -3.10 -7.48
CA CYS A 19 20.36 -3.14 -6.14
C CYS A 19 20.43 -4.57 -5.56
N GLN A 20 20.62 -4.63 -4.23
CA GLN A 20 20.53 -5.86 -3.46
C GLN A 20 19.07 -6.32 -3.36
N ASP A 21 18.85 -7.56 -2.96
CA ASP A 21 17.51 -8.08 -2.70
C ASP A 21 16.83 -7.24 -1.60
N GLU A 22 15.52 -7.03 -1.72
CA GLU A 22 14.74 -6.10 -0.89
C GLU A 22 15.13 -4.61 -1.01
N TYR A 23 15.84 -4.25 -2.09
CA TYR A 23 16.08 -2.85 -2.48
C TYR A 23 15.78 -2.62 -3.97
N PHE A 24 15.32 -1.41 -4.30
CA PHE A 24 15.00 -1.00 -5.66
C PHE A 24 15.50 0.40 -6.00
N SER A 25 15.63 0.69 -7.29
CA SER A 25 15.85 2.03 -7.82
C SER A 25 15.12 2.17 -9.15
N SER A 26 14.10 3.03 -9.19
CA SER A 26 13.25 3.27 -10.36
C SER A 26 13.73 4.42 -11.23
N GLU A 27 14.69 5.22 -10.75
CA GLU A 27 15.16 6.43 -11.41
C GLU A 27 16.64 6.27 -11.81
N HIS A 28 17.02 6.91 -12.92
CA HIS A 28 18.40 6.96 -13.40
C HIS A 28 19.12 8.17 -12.79
N ASN A 29 19.36 8.12 -11.48
CA ASN A 29 19.99 9.20 -10.74
C ASN A 29 21.17 8.68 -9.91
N HIS A 30 21.83 9.59 -9.19
CA HIS A 30 22.95 9.26 -8.30
C HIS A 30 22.50 8.76 -6.92
N ASN A 31 21.22 8.47 -6.72
CA ASN A 31 20.71 8.04 -5.43
C ASN A 31 21.05 6.57 -5.16
N PHE A 32 21.06 6.23 -3.87
CA PHE A 32 21.14 4.86 -3.43
C PHE A 32 19.83 4.12 -3.70
N CYS A 33 19.91 2.78 -3.78
CA CYS A 33 18.71 1.96 -3.84
C CYS A 33 17.87 2.16 -2.57
N LYS A 34 16.56 2.36 -2.75
CA LYS A 34 15.58 2.48 -1.69
C LYS A 34 15.19 1.09 -1.19
N SER A 35 14.99 0.93 0.11
CA SER A 35 14.45 -0.31 0.66
C SER A 35 13.02 -0.52 0.16
N CYS A 36 12.66 -1.75 -0.16
CA CYS A 36 11.31 -2.07 -0.56
C CYS A 36 10.33 -1.87 0.61
N THR A 37 9.11 -1.43 0.29
CA THR A 37 8.01 -1.37 1.25
C THR A 37 7.75 -2.76 1.84
N ILE A 38 7.46 -2.84 3.14
CA ILE A 38 7.08 -4.08 3.82
C ILE A 38 5.56 -4.10 3.97
N CYS A 39 4.89 -5.13 3.46
CA CYS A 39 3.47 -5.36 3.69
C CYS A 39 3.31 -6.12 5.02
N ASN A 40 2.56 -5.59 5.99
CA ASN A 40 2.38 -6.22 7.30
C ASN A 40 1.08 -7.05 7.37
N PRO A 41 1.13 -8.40 7.25
CA PRO A 41 -0.09 -9.21 7.19
C PRO A 41 -0.86 -9.22 8.51
N ARG A 42 -0.17 -9.04 9.64
CA ARG A 42 -0.80 -8.94 10.97
C ARG A 42 -1.62 -7.66 11.13
N LYS A 43 -1.38 -6.68 10.25
CA LYS A 43 -2.10 -5.40 10.18
C LYS A 43 -2.96 -5.30 8.93
N GLY A 44 -3.43 -6.42 8.38
CA GLY A 44 -4.40 -6.43 7.28
C GLY A 44 -3.84 -5.96 5.93
N SER A 45 -2.53 -6.00 5.74
CA SER A 45 -1.85 -5.67 4.48
C SER A 45 -1.45 -6.94 3.73
N VAL A 46 -1.59 -6.94 2.40
CA VAL A 46 -1.17 -8.02 1.52
C VAL A 46 -0.27 -7.50 0.41
N GLU A 47 0.73 -8.28 0.03
CA GLU A 47 1.55 -8.02 -1.15
C GLU A 47 0.76 -8.36 -2.42
N VAL A 48 0.60 -7.38 -3.31
CA VAL A 48 -0.04 -7.57 -4.63
C VAL A 48 0.95 -7.47 -5.78
N LYS A 49 2.15 -6.94 -5.52
CA LYS A 49 3.29 -6.96 -6.43
C LYS A 49 4.57 -7.15 -5.62
N LYS A 50 5.39 -8.12 -6.02
CA LYS A 50 6.72 -8.36 -5.45
C LYS A 50 7.64 -7.16 -5.63
N CYS A 51 8.64 -7.03 -4.76
CA CYS A 51 9.71 -6.08 -5.03
C CYS A 51 10.61 -6.57 -6.16
N GLU A 52 11.03 -5.63 -7.00
CA GLU A 52 11.98 -5.86 -8.08
C GLU A 52 13.08 -4.82 -7.98
N LYS A 53 14.26 -5.07 -8.56
CA LYS A 53 15.36 -4.10 -8.53
C LYS A 53 14.98 -2.75 -9.13
N THR A 54 14.01 -2.71 -10.03
CA THR A 54 13.52 -1.51 -10.74
C THR A 54 12.26 -0.90 -10.15
N SER A 55 11.57 -1.57 -9.22
CA SER A 55 10.29 -1.07 -8.71
C SER A 55 9.97 -1.60 -7.32
N ASP A 56 9.32 -0.75 -6.53
CA ASP A 56 8.91 -1.12 -5.18
C ASP A 56 7.88 -2.27 -5.15
N ARG A 57 7.83 -2.93 -3.99
CA ARG A 57 6.72 -3.80 -3.59
C ARG A 57 5.44 -2.97 -3.50
N ILE A 58 4.32 -3.51 -3.98
CA ILE A 58 3.01 -2.89 -3.82
C ILE A 58 2.22 -3.65 -2.76
N CYS A 59 1.81 -2.91 -1.73
CA CYS A 59 0.95 -3.42 -0.67
C CYS A 59 -0.48 -2.87 -0.80
N MET A 60 -1.46 -3.70 -0.45
CA MET A 60 -2.86 -3.30 -0.38
C MET A 60 -3.50 -3.74 0.93
N CYS A 61 -4.38 -2.90 1.48
CA CYS A 61 -5.24 -3.29 2.58
C CYS A 61 -6.34 -4.25 2.09
N ILE A 62 -6.59 -5.30 2.86
CA ILE A 62 -7.71 -6.22 2.63
C ILE A 62 -9.05 -5.55 2.99
N ALA A 63 -10.16 -6.14 2.54
CA ALA A 63 -11.49 -5.67 2.90
C ALA A 63 -11.66 -5.63 4.44
N GLY A 64 -12.37 -4.63 4.94
CA GLY A 64 -12.50 -4.38 6.37
C GLY A 64 -11.35 -3.61 7.01
N TYR A 65 -10.36 -3.19 6.22
CA TYR A 65 -9.23 -2.39 6.68
C TYR A 65 -9.05 -1.15 5.79
N MET A 66 -8.44 -0.11 6.37
CA MET A 66 -8.00 1.09 5.65
C MET A 66 -6.51 1.37 5.92
N PRO A 67 -5.81 2.09 5.02
CA PRO A 67 -4.41 2.46 5.24
C PRO A 67 -4.24 3.32 6.50
N ASP A 68 -3.21 3.03 7.29
CA ASP A 68 -2.80 3.89 8.38
C ASP A 68 -1.94 5.04 7.84
N ALA A 69 -2.37 6.28 8.05
CA ALA A 69 -1.74 7.48 7.50
C ALA A 69 -0.30 7.72 8.00
N ARG A 70 0.13 7.06 9.08
CA ARG A 70 1.50 7.20 9.62
C ARG A 70 2.54 6.37 8.86
N TYR A 71 2.11 5.47 7.97
CA TYR A 71 2.99 4.54 7.25
C TYR A 71 2.87 4.73 5.73
N THR A 72 3.73 4.06 4.98
CA THR A 72 3.61 3.99 3.52
C THR A 72 2.27 3.35 3.13
N LEU A 73 1.70 3.81 2.02
CA LEU A 73 0.36 3.42 1.59
C LEU A 73 0.22 1.89 1.50
N GLY A 74 -0.74 1.35 2.26
CA GLY A 74 -1.03 -0.07 2.28
C GLY A 74 -0.02 -0.94 3.04
N SER A 75 1.11 -0.41 3.53
CA SER A 75 2.11 -1.17 4.31
C SER A 75 1.53 -1.64 5.66
N VAL A 76 0.86 -0.73 6.35
CA VAL A 76 0.15 -0.98 7.60
C VAL A 76 -1.29 -0.53 7.43
N CYS A 77 -2.23 -1.39 7.79
CA CYS A 77 -3.64 -1.07 7.76
C CYS A 77 -4.24 -1.17 9.17
N SER A 78 -5.38 -0.49 9.32
CA SER A 78 -6.18 -0.51 10.55
C SER A 78 -7.57 -1.01 10.23
N PRO A 79 -8.18 -1.82 11.11
CA PRO A 79 -9.54 -2.29 10.90
C PRO A 79 -10.52 -1.11 10.87
N CYS A 80 -11.57 -1.22 10.07
CA CYS A 80 -12.62 -0.23 10.05
C CYS A 80 -13.29 -0.09 11.43
N PRO A 81 -13.55 1.14 11.89
CA PRO A 81 -14.32 1.37 13.11
C PRO A 81 -15.76 0.84 12.95
N GLU A 82 -16.42 0.62 14.08
CA GLU A 82 -17.82 0.22 14.08
C GLU A 82 -18.70 1.25 13.36
N GLY A 83 -19.70 0.77 12.62
CA GLY A 83 -20.53 1.63 11.78
C GLY A 83 -19.93 1.97 10.41
N SER A 84 -18.81 1.35 10.03
CA SER A 84 -18.15 1.62 8.75
C SER A 84 -17.64 0.35 8.05
N TYR A 85 -17.41 0.46 6.75
CA TYR A 85 -16.91 -0.62 5.91
C TYR A 85 -15.84 -0.15 4.92
N SER A 86 -15.03 -1.08 4.42
CA SER A 86 -14.13 -0.85 3.29
C SER A 86 -14.03 -2.12 2.45
N ILE A 87 -14.04 -1.98 1.13
CA ILE A 87 -13.77 -3.09 0.21
C ILE A 87 -12.27 -3.42 0.10
N GLY A 88 -11.42 -2.71 0.84
CA GLY A 88 -9.96 -2.85 0.83
C GLY A 88 -9.34 -2.01 -0.27
N ARG A 89 -8.30 -2.51 -0.94
CA ARG A 89 -7.62 -1.84 -2.07
C ARG A 89 -7.11 -0.43 -1.73
N ASN A 90 -6.70 -0.25 -0.47
CA ASN A 90 -6.27 1.02 0.10
C ASN A 90 -7.35 2.10 0.16
N GLU A 91 -8.63 1.74 0.06
CA GLU A 91 -9.74 2.66 0.29
C GLU A 91 -9.91 2.95 1.79
N LYS A 92 -10.36 4.17 2.08
CA LYS A 92 -10.74 4.58 3.43
C LYS A 92 -12.06 3.92 3.83
N CYS A 93 -12.25 3.69 5.12
CA CYS A 93 -13.53 3.20 5.61
C CYS A 93 -14.61 4.25 5.39
N GLN A 94 -15.76 3.80 4.89
CA GLN A 94 -16.95 4.60 4.64
C GLN A 94 -18.03 4.23 5.66
N PRO A 95 -18.81 5.20 6.18
CA PRO A 95 -19.90 4.90 7.08
C PRO A 95 -20.95 4.03 6.37
N TRP A 96 -21.64 3.17 7.13
CA TRP A 96 -22.76 2.42 6.57
C TRP A 96 -23.90 3.36 6.16
N THR A 97 -24.58 3.00 5.09
CA THR A 97 -25.82 3.63 4.66
C THR A 97 -26.87 3.49 5.77
N ASN A 98 -27.40 4.63 6.20
CA ASN A 98 -28.47 4.67 7.18
C ASN A 98 -29.83 4.61 6.46
N CYS A 99 -30.41 3.41 6.41
CA CYS A 99 -31.69 3.15 5.72
C CYS A 99 -32.86 3.97 6.30
N SER A 100 -32.85 4.24 7.60
CA SER A 100 -33.92 5.00 8.26
C SER A 100 -33.99 6.44 7.75
N ILE A 101 -32.85 7.07 7.44
CA ILE A 101 -32.80 8.43 6.85
C ILE A 101 -33.43 8.43 5.45
N LEU A 102 -33.37 7.29 4.75
CA LEU A 102 -33.97 7.12 3.43
C LEU A 102 -35.46 6.68 3.50
N GLY A 103 -36.04 6.56 4.70
CA GLY A 103 -37.39 6.05 4.89
C GLY A 103 -37.55 4.57 4.51
N LYS A 104 -36.45 3.80 4.53
CA LYS A 104 -36.41 2.37 4.18
C LYS A 104 -36.06 1.52 5.41
N ASN A 105 -36.42 0.23 5.35
CA ASN A 105 -36.00 -0.75 6.33
C ASN A 105 -34.65 -1.35 5.94
N THR A 106 -33.80 -1.62 6.92
CA THR A 106 -32.55 -2.35 6.70
C THR A 106 -32.84 -3.82 6.42
N LEU A 107 -32.62 -4.26 5.17
CA LEU A 107 -32.74 -5.65 4.75
C LEU A 107 -31.56 -6.49 5.23
N ARG A 108 -30.34 -5.94 5.14
CA ARG A 108 -29.12 -6.57 5.63
C ARG A 108 -28.25 -5.57 6.37
N PRO A 109 -27.81 -5.87 7.60
CA PRO A 109 -26.91 -4.98 8.34
C PRO A 109 -25.57 -4.83 7.63
N GLY A 110 -24.94 -3.67 7.81
CA GLY A 110 -23.58 -3.44 7.37
C GLY A 110 -22.58 -4.30 8.14
N THR A 111 -21.44 -4.56 7.51
CA THR A 111 -20.30 -5.27 8.10
C THR A 111 -19.03 -4.46 7.88
N LYS A 112 -17.88 -4.90 8.39
CA LYS A 112 -16.62 -4.21 8.10
C LYS A 112 -16.25 -4.24 6.60
N THR A 113 -16.78 -5.19 5.83
CA THR A 113 -16.43 -5.37 4.41
C THR A 113 -17.50 -4.87 3.45
N ASN A 114 -18.73 -4.70 3.91
CA ASN A 114 -19.87 -4.39 3.05
C ASN A 114 -20.81 -3.39 3.72
N ASP A 115 -21.43 -2.56 2.89
CA ASP A 115 -22.46 -1.64 3.34
C ASP A 115 -23.73 -2.35 3.81
N ALA A 116 -24.54 -1.63 4.59
CA ALA A 116 -25.92 -1.99 4.86
C ALA A 116 -26.74 -1.94 3.57
N VAL A 117 -27.71 -2.85 3.45
CA VAL A 117 -28.64 -2.91 2.32
C VAL A 117 -30.02 -2.47 2.80
N CYS A 118 -30.56 -1.47 2.11
CA CYS A 118 -31.94 -1.05 2.14
C CYS A 118 -32.65 -1.54 0.86
#